data_AF-S7V5D5-F1
#
_entry.id   AF-S7V5D5-F1
#
_cell.length_a   1.000
_cell.length_b   1.000
_cell.length_c   1.000
_cell.angle_alpha   90.00
_cell.angle_beta   90.00
_cell.angle_gamma   90.00
#
_symmetry.space_group_name_H-M   'P 1'
#
loop_
_entity.id
_entity.type
_entity.pdbx_description
1 polymer ?
#
loop_
_entity_poly.entity_id
_entity_poly.type
_entity_poly.pdbx_seq_one_letter_code
_entity_poly.pdbx_strand_id
1 'polypeptide(L)'
;MSDGTFQAVGNSDERMFGPRKIIVCGFSPADQNDFRKMTAELGMNDISVISAGAGQASATLGEVVDMPDGTGHGEASELDRTVILSGLTENELGDVMMGYRRLGQPRALWAALTESSIEWTLSALIKDLVAEREALQKKYPIQ
;
A
#
# COMPACT_ATOMS: atom_id res chain seq x y z
N MET A 1 -18.04 4.50 11.62
CA MET A 1 -18.59 3.17 11.32
C MET A 1 -18.86 3.13 9.84
N SER A 2 -17.90 2.63 9.08
CA SER A 2 -18.09 2.27 7.68
C SER A 2 -17.83 0.78 7.64
N ASP A 3 -18.88 0.00 7.38
CA ASP A 3 -18.82 -1.44 7.17
C ASP A 3 -18.02 -1.73 5.90
N GLY A 4 -16.68 -1.75 6.03
CA GLY A 4 -15.77 -2.23 5.00
C GLY A 4 -16.00 -3.71 4.81
N THR A 5 -16.86 -4.08 3.87
CA THR A 5 -17.09 -5.48 3.53
C THR A 5 -15.82 -5.98 2.83
N PHE A 6 -15.10 -6.90 3.45
CA PHE A 6 -13.94 -7.56 2.84
C PHE A 6 -14.34 -8.15 1.49
N GLN A 7 -13.92 -7.51 0.39
CA GLN A 7 -14.04 -8.07 -0.94
C GLN A 7 -12.76 -8.83 -1.26
N ALA A 8 -12.91 -10.09 -1.68
CA ALA A 8 -11.81 -10.79 -2.32
C ALA A 8 -11.37 -9.98 -3.53
N VAL A 9 -10.05 -9.80 -3.69
CA VAL A 9 -9.48 -9.21 -4.90
C VAL A 9 -9.99 -10.04 -6.09
N GLY A 10 -10.76 -9.41 -6.98
CA GLY A 10 -11.24 -10.05 -8.19
C GLY A 10 -10.15 -10.13 -9.26
N ASN A 11 -10.55 -10.51 -10.47
CA ASN A 11 -9.69 -10.49 -11.65
C ASN A 11 -10.30 -9.53 -12.67
N SER A 12 -10.15 -8.23 -12.43
CA SER A 12 -10.65 -7.17 -13.32
C SER A 12 -9.50 -6.34 -13.90
N ASP A 13 -9.65 -6.00 -15.19
CA ASP A 13 -8.82 -5.00 -15.89
C ASP A 13 -9.38 -3.57 -15.73
N GLU A 14 -10.50 -3.42 -15.03
CA GLU A 14 -11.01 -2.11 -14.64
C GLU A 14 -10.09 -1.46 -13.61
N ARG A 15 -9.81 -0.17 -13.80
CA ARG A 15 -8.95 0.58 -12.89
C ARG A 15 -9.69 0.89 -11.60
N MET A 16 -9.03 0.65 -10.47
CA MET A 16 -9.46 1.13 -9.17
C MET A 16 -9.34 2.66 -9.10
N PHE A 17 -9.90 3.23 -8.04
CA PHE A 17 -9.95 4.67 -7.84
C PHE A 17 -8.56 5.32 -7.68
N GLY A 18 -8.43 6.54 -8.21
CA GLY A 18 -7.27 7.43 -8.05
C GLY A 18 -6.20 7.32 -9.14
N PRO A 19 -5.13 8.12 -9.04
CA PRO A 19 -4.03 8.11 -10.00
C PRO A 19 -3.16 6.86 -9.84
N ARG A 20 -2.57 6.39 -10.94
CA ARG A 20 -1.79 5.14 -11.00
C ARG A 20 -0.46 5.25 -10.23
N LYS A 21 -0.48 4.94 -8.93
CA LYS A 21 0.65 5.05 -8.00
C LYS A 21 0.64 3.98 -6.93
N ILE A 22 1.80 3.74 -6.33
CA ILE A 22 1.97 2.88 -5.15
C ILE A 22 2.62 3.70 -4.04
N ILE A 23 2.06 3.60 -2.83
CA ILE A 23 2.63 4.19 -1.61
C ILE A 23 3.10 3.04 -0.73
N VAL A 24 4.37 3.08 -0.31
CA VAL A 24 4.96 2.13 0.63
C VAL A 24 5.33 2.83 1.93
N CYS A 25 4.95 2.25 3.07
CA CYS A 25 5.19 2.79 4.41
C CYS A 25 5.87 1.73 5.28
N GLY A 26 6.78 2.11 6.18
CA GLY A 26 7.44 1.17 7.10
C GLY A 26 8.52 0.28 6.45
N PHE A 27 9.00 0.67 5.28
CA PHE A 27 10.07 -0.04 4.57
C PHE A 27 11.43 0.55 4.93
N SER A 28 12.43 -0.32 5.12
CA SER A 28 13.82 0.13 5.18
C SER A 28 14.29 0.63 3.81
N PRO A 29 15.37 1.43 3.72
CA PRO A 29 15.90 1.87 2.43
C PRO A 29 16.26 0.71 1.48
N ALA A 30 16.78 -0.39 2.02
CA ALA A 30 17.05 -1.60 1.25
C ALA A 30 15.75 -2.22 0.72
N ASP A 31 14.73 -2.35 1.56
CA ASP A 31 13.45 -2.93 1.15
C ASP A 31 12.72 -2.08 0.11
N GLN A 32 12.83 -0.75 0.19
CA GLN A 32 12.29 0.18 -0.81
C GLN A 32 12.94 -0.05 -2.18
N ASN A 33 14.26 -0.24 -2.21
CA ASN A 33 15.00 -0.54 -3.44
C ASN A 33 14.54 -1.88 -4.04
N ASP A 34 14.41 -2.91 -3.21
CA ASP A 34 13.96 -4.22 -3.67
C ASP A 34 12.52 -4.18 -4.17
N PHE A 35 11.63 -3.42 -3.51
CA PHE A 35 10.27 -3.19 -3.96
C PHE A 35 10.22 -2.51 -5.34
N ARG A 36 11.00 -1.43 -5.54
CA ARG A 36 11.08 -0.72 -6.83
C ARG A 36 11.61 -1.61 -7.95
N LYS A 37 12.65 -2.41 -7.67
CA LYS A 37 13.18 -3.38 -8.64
C LYS A 37 12.12 -4.41 -9.01
N MET A 38 11.41 -4.95 -8.02
CA MET A 38 10.33 -5.91 -8.24
C MET A 38 9.21 -5.33 -9.11
N THR A 39 8.76 -4.10 -8.85
CA THR A 39 7.74 -3.45 -9.71
C THR A 39 8.26 -3.22 -11.13
N ALA A 40 9.54 -2.85 -11.29
CA ALA A 40 10.16 -2.69 -12.60
C ALA A 40 10.24 -4.01 -13.38
N GLU A 41 10.59 -5.12 -12.71
CA GLU A 41 10.64 -6.48 -13.27
C GLU A 41 9.24 -7.00 -13.66
N LEU A 42 8.19 -6.56 -12.98
CA LEU A 42 6.79 -6.80 -13.37
C LEU A 42 6.33 -5.95 -14.57
N GLY A 43 7.21 -5.10 -15.13
CA GLY A 43 6.88 -4.22 -16.25
C GLY A 43 6.20 -2.91 -15.85
N MET A 44 6.09 -2.61 -14.55
CA MET A 44 5.38 -1.45 -14.00
C MET A 44 6.30 -0.23 -13.84
N ASN A 45 7.14 0.02 -14.84
CA ASN A 45 8.12 1.12 -14.82
C ASN A 45 7.46 2.51 -14.96
N ASP A 46 6.20 2.54 -15.36
CA ASP A 46 5.37 3.76 -15.49
C ASP A 46 4.69 4.16 -14.18
N ILE A 47 4.69 3.29 -13.17
CA ILE A 47 3.99 3.53 -11.90
C ILE A 47 4.90 4.28 -10.94
N SER A 48 4.45 5.45 -10.47
CA SER A 48 5.17 6.18 -9.43
C SER A 48 5.10 5.43 -8.10
N VAL A 49 6.23 5.30 -7.43
CA VAL A 49 6.34 4.72 -6.09
C VAL A 49 6.74 5.82 -5.11
N ILE A 50 5.99 5.95 -4.03
CA ILE A 50 6.22 6.93 -2.96
C ILE A 50 6.56 6.16 -1.69
N SER A 51 7.62 6.57 -1.00
CA SER A 51 8.04 5.98 0.28
C SER A 51 7.62 6.92 1.40
N ALA A 52 6.39 6.75 1.91
CA ALA A 52 5.83 7.66 2.90
C ALA A 52 6.34 7.35 4.32
N GLY A 53 6.82 8.41 4.98
CA GLY A 53 7.40 8.38 6.31
C GLY A 53 6.54 9.07 7.36
N ALA A 54 7.12 9.26 8.56
CA ALA A 54 6.47 10.00 9.64
C ALA A 54 6.10 11.44 9.22
N GLY A 55 6.88 12.05 8.32
CA GLY A 55 6.61 13.39 7.78
C GLY A 55 5.29 13.50 6.97
N GLN A 56 4.73 12.38 6.53
CA GLN A 56 3.47 12.31 5.79
C GLN A 56 2.33 11.70 6.62
N ALA A 57 2.57 11.34 7.88
CA ALA A 57 1.59 10.61 8.70
C ALA A 57 0.27 11.39 8.89
N SER A 58 0.32 12.72 8.96
CA SER A 58 -0.85 13.59 9.08
C SER A 58 -1.41 14.08 7.75
N ALA A 59 -0.73 13.82 6.63
CA ALA A 59 -1.22 14.19 5.31
C ALA A 59 -2.34 13.24 4.88
N THR A 60 -3.31 13.74 4.11
CA THR A 60 -4.36 12.90 3.52
C THR A 60 -3.77 11.98 2.46
N LEU A 61 -4.45 10.87 2.16
CA LEU A 61 -4.02 9.97 1.09
C LEU A 61 -4.06 10.67 -0.28
N GLY A 62 -4.98 11.63 -0.47
CA GLY A 62 -4.98 12.53 -1.63
C GLY A 62 -3.70 13.36 -1.72
N GLU A 63 -3.29 14.01 -0.63
CA GLU A 63 -2.05 14.78 -0.60
C GLU A 63 -0.80 13.92 -0.85
N VAL A 64 -0.76 12.71 -0.26
CA VAL A 64 0.36 11.78 -0.46
C VAL A 64 0.39 11.28 -1.90
N VAL A 65 -0.76 10.90 -2.48
CA VAL A 65 -0.79 10.40 -3.85
C VAL A 65 -0.48 11.48 -4.88
N ASP A 66 -0.63 12.77 -4.57
CA ASP A 66 -0.22 13.86 -5.45
C ASP A 66 1.30 14.14 -5.41
N MET A 67 2.05 13.55 -4.49
CA MET A 67 3.50 13.75 -4.39
C MET A 67 4.26 13.20 -5.61
N PRO A 68 5.41 13.80 -5.96
CA PRO A 68 6.27 13.30 -7.02
C PRO A 68 6.75 11.86 -6.79
N ASP A 69 7.04 11.13 -7.87
CA ASP A 69 7.72 9.84 -7.79
C ASP A 69 9.06 9.98 -7.03
N GLY A 70 9.43 8.95 -6.27
CA GLY A 70 10.66 8.97 -5.50
C GLY A 70 10.57 9.69 -4.16
N THR A 71 9.45 10.36 -3.86
CA THR A 71 9.29 11.07 -2.57
C THR A 71 9.55 10.13 -1.39
N GLY A 72 10.40 10.57 -0.45
CA GLY A 72 10.80 9.84 0.75
C GLY A 72 11.68 8.61 0.51
N HIS A 73 12.11 8.36 -0.73
CA HIS A 73 12.97 7.23 -1.04
C HIS A 73 14.34 7.36 -0.35
N GLY A 74 14.79 6.26 0.26
CA GLY A 74 16.04 6.22 1.02
C GLY A 74 15.87 6.58 2.50
N GLU A 75 14.69 7.04 2.92
CA GLU A 75 14.39 7.34 4.32
C GLU A 75 13.66 6.17 4.98
N ALA A 76 14.14 5.74 6.15
CA ALA A 76 13.43 4.73 6.95
C ALA A 76 12.17 5.35 7.58
N SER A 77 11.15 4.52 7.77
CA SER A 77 9.88 4.91 8.37
C SER A 77 9.54 3.98 9.53
N GLU A 78 9.09 4.55 10.65
CA GLU A 78 8.60 3.80 11.81
C GLU A 78 7.10 3.45 11.71
N LEU A 79 6.43 3.85 10.61
CA LEU A 79 5.05 3.46 10.36
C LEU A 79 4.93 1.94 10.17
N ASP A 80 3.76 1.39 10.48
CA ASP A 80 3.49 -0.02 10.19
C ASP A 80 3.62 -0.31 8.70
N ARG A 81 4.26 -1.45 8.42
CA ARG A 81 4.57 -1.86 7.05
C ARG A 81 3.29 -2.01 6.23
N THR A 82 3.09 -1.09 5.28
CA THR A 82 1.86 -0.98 4.51
C THR A 82 2.16 -0.67 3.05
N VAL A 83 1.42 -1.30 2.14
CA VAL A 83 1.41 -0.99 0.70
C VAL A 83 0.00 -0.54 0.32
N ILE A 84 -0.09 0.66 -0.25
CA ILE A 84 -1.35 1.26 -0.69
C ILE A 84 -1.26 1.45 -2.20
N LEU A 85 -2.23 0.92 -2.94
CA LEU A 85 -2.28 1.02 -4.39
C LEU A 85 -3.39 1.99 -4.80
N SER A 86 -3.11 2.85 -5.77
CA SER A 86 -4.09 3.79 -6.33
C SER A 86 -4.10 3.67 -7.84
N GLY A 87 -5.28 3.67 -8.47
CA GLY A 87 -5.40 3.66 -9.92
C GLY A 87 -4.91 2.39 -10.65
N LEU A 88 -4.49 1.36 -9.91
CA LEU A 88 -4.11 0.05 -10.45
C LEU A 88 -5.36 -0.79 -10.71
N THR A 89 -5.25 -1.79 -11.59
CA THR A 89 -6.28 -2.81 -11.77
C THR A 89 -6.20 -3.87 -10.66
N GLU A 90 -7.23 -4.70 -10.50
CA GLU A 90 -7.18 -5.82 -9.55
C GLU A 90 -6.13 -6.86 -9.95
N ASN A 91 -5.94 -7.06 -11.27
CA ASN A 91 -4.88 -7.93 -11.80
C ASN A 91 -3.48 -7.41 -11.41
N GLU A 92 -3.23 -6.11 -11.56
CA GLU A 92 -1.97 -5.48 -11.16
C GLU A 92 -1.75 -5.54 -9.64
N LEU A 93 -2.80 -5.35 -8.85
CA LEU A 93 -2.76 -5.58 -7.41
C LEU A 93 -2.31 -7.02 -7.09
N GLY A 94 -2.91 -8.01 -7.75
CA GLY A 94 -2.55 -9.41 -7.62
C GLY A 94 -1.08 -9.68 -7.96
N ASP A 95 -0.58 -9.11 -9.05
CA ASP A 95 0.80 -9.24 -9.49
C ASP A 95 1.78 -8.61 -8.49
N VAL A 96 1.51 -7.39 -8.01
CA VAL A 96 2.32 -6.72 -6.98
C VAL A 96 2.33 -7.52 -5.68
N MET A 97 1.18 -8.05 -5.25
CA MET A 97 1.11 -8.90 -4.05
C MET A 97 1.92 -10.19 -4.22
N MET A 98 1.88 -10.81 -5.40
CA MET A 98 2.63 -12.03 -5.68
C MET A 98 4.14 -11.75 -5.75
N GLY A 99 4.55 -10.69 -6.44
CA GLY A 99 5.94 -10.23 -6.50
C GLY A 99 6.48 -9.92 -5.12
N TYR A 100 5.71 -9.19 -4.31
CA TYR A 100 6.06 -8.88 -2.92
C TYR A 100 6.29 -10.14 -2.07
N ARG A 101 5.42 -11.15 -2.20
CA ARG A 101 5.59 -12.43 -1.48
C ARG A 101 6.89 -13.14 -1.87
N ARG A 102 7.33 -13.02 -3.12
CA ARG A 102 8.59 -13.61 -3.62
C ARG A 102 9.84 -12.90 -3.10
N LEU A 103 9.74 -11.62 -2.73
CA LEU A 103 10.85 -10.89 -2.10
C LEU A 103 11.23 -11.43 -0.72
N GLY A 104 10.34 -12.20 -0.06
CA GLY A 104 10.61 -12.73 1.28
C GLY A 104 10.64 -11.66 2.39
N GLN A 105 10.19 -10.45 2.09
CA GLN A 105 10.12 -9.35 3.05
C GLN A 105 9.05 -9.58 4.13
N PRO A 106 9.12 -8.86 5.28
CA PRO A 106 8.11 -8.93 6.33
C PRO A 106 6.70 -8.70 5.79
N ARG A 107 5.68 -9.31 6.41
CA ARG A 107 4.28 -9.14 5.97
C ARG A 107 3.88 -7.67 5.99
N ALA A 108 3.36 -7.18 4.86
CA ALA A 108 2.75 -5.86 4.74
C ALA A 108 1.23 -5.92 4.95
N LEU A 109 0.67 -4.83 5.44
CA LEU A 109 -0.74 -4.48 5.28
C LEU A 109 -0.98 -4.01 3.85
N TRP A 110 -2.17 -4.25 3.33
CA TRP A 110 -2.54 -3.92 1.95
C TRP A 110 -3.83 -3.11 1.93
N ALA A 111 -3.86 -2.07 1.11
CA ALA A 111 -5.05 -1.30 0.84
C ALA A 111 -5.09 -0.83 -0.62
N ALA A 112 -6.30 -0.70 -1.15
CA ALA A 112 -6.55 0.06 -2.38
C ALA A 112 -7.14 1.42 -2.00
N LEU A 113 -6.70 2.49 -2.68
CA LEU A 113 -7.29 3.81 -2.50
C LEU A 113 -8.73 3.79 -3.03
N THR A 114 -9.63 4.39 -2.27
CA THR A 114 -11.06 4.50 -2.59
C THR A 114 -11.54 5.94 -2.42
N GLU A 115 -12.69 6.27 -3.00
CA GLU A 115 -13.37 7.55 -2.78
C GLU A 115 -13.59 7.84 -1.29
N SER A 116 -13.89 6.80 -0.50
CA SER A 116 -14.14 6.93 0.93
C SER A 116 -12.89 7.15 1.77
N SER A 117 -11.71 6.73 1.27
CA SER A 117 -10.44 6.80 2.01
C SER A 117 -9.56 7.96 1.58
N ILE A 118 -9.76 8.61 0.43
CA ILE A 118 -8.85 9.65 -0.07
C ILE A 118 -8.62 10.81 0.90
N GLU A 119 -9.66 11.20 1.65
CA GLU A 119 -9.59 12.27 2.65
C GLU A 119 -9.04 11.81 4.01
N TRP A 120 -8.77 10.51 4.17
CA TRP A 120 -8.21 9.98 5.41
C TRP A 120 -6.73 10.31 5.46
N THR A 121 -6.26 10.68 6.65
CA THR A 121 -4.81 10.79 6.88
C THR A 121 -4.15 9.43 6.74
N LEU A 122 -2.90 9.40 6.28
CA LEU A 122 -2.12 8.18 6.15
C LEU A 122 -2.08 7.37 7.45
N SER A 123 -1.86 8.04 8.59
CA SER A 123 -1.84 7.40 9.90
C SER A 123 -3.19 6.80 10.31
N ALA A 124 -4.31 7.45 9.97
CA ALA A 124 -5.64 6.94 10.24
C ALA A 124 -5.92 5.64 9.47
N LEU A 125 -5.59 5.60 8.17
CA LEU A 125 -5.73 4.37 7.37
C LEU A 125 -4.88 3.24 7.95
N ILE A 126 -3.59 3.50 8.22
CA ILE A 126 -2.68 2.48 8.75
C ILE A 126 -3.20 1.93 10.09
N LYS A 127 -3.65 2.81 10.98
CA LYS A 127 -4.21 2.41 12.28
C LYS A 127 -5.44 1.52 12.13
N ASP A 128 -6.31 1.83 11.17
CA ASP A 128 -7.50 1.03 10.88
C ASP A 128 -7.12 -0.36 10.36
N LEU A 129 -6.18 -0.43 9.40
CA LEU A 129 -5.66 -1.71 8.87
C LEU A 129 -4.99 -2.57 9.93
N VAL A 130 -4.25 -1.96 10.86
CA VAL A 130 -3.66 -2.67 12.01
C VAL A 130 -4.76 -3.25 12.89
N ALA A 131 -5.77 -2.45 13.24
CA ALA A 131 -6.88 -2.90 14.07
C ALA A 131 -7.67 -4.04 13.41
N GLU A 132 -7.92 -3.96 12.10
CA GLU A 132 -8.56 -5.03 11.33
C GLU A 132 -7.73 -6.32 11.34
N ARG A 133 -6.43 -6.21 11.08
CA ARG A 133 -5.51 -7.37 11.12
C ARG A 133 -5.50 -8.02 12.49
N GLU A 134 -5.42 -7.24 13.57
CA GLU A 134 -5.46 -7.77 14.93
C GLU A 134 -6.79 -8.47 15.24
N ALA A 135 -7.91 -7.91 14.80
CA ALA A 135 -9.22 -8.52 14.96
C ALA A 135 -9.33 -9.85 14.20
N LEU A 136 -8.82 -9.90 12.95
CA LEU A 136 -8.78 -11.12 12.15
C LEU A 136 -7.87 -12.18 12.77
N GLN A 137 -6.71 -11.80 13.29
CA GLN A 137 -5.80 -12.72 13.98
C GLN A 137 -6.40 -13.29 15.26
N LYS A 138 -7.14 -12.48 16.03
CA LYS A 138 -7.88 -12.96 17.22
C LYS A 138 -9.00 -13.92 16.84
N LYS A 139 -9.66 -13.69 15.70
CA LYS A 139 -10.78 -14.50 15.22
C LYS A 139 -10.33 -15.80 14.54
N TYR A 140 -9.18 -15.78 13.86
CA TYR A 140 -8.55 -16.91 13.17
C TYR A 140 -7.08 -17.04 13.60
N PRO A 141 -6.80 -17.49 14.83
CA PRO A 141 -5.44 -17.74 15.26
C PRO A 141 -4.83 -18.82 14.36
N ILE A 142 -3.72 -18.48 13.71
CA ILE A 142 -2.94 -19.44 12.93
C ILE A 142 -2.32 -20.40 13.96
N GLN A 143 -2.76 -21.67 13.95
CA GLN A 143 -2.19 -22.74 14.78
C GLN A 143 -0.77 -23.08 14.34
#